data_AF-A0A3B9M634-F1
#
_entry.id   AF-A0A3B9M634-F1
#
_cell.length_a   1.000
_cell.length_b   1.000
_cell.length_c   1.000
_cell.angle_alpha   90.00
_cell.angle_beta   90.00
_cell.angle_gamma   90.00
#
_symmetry.space_group_name_H-M   'P 1'
#
loop_
_entity.id
_entity.type
_entity.pdbx_description
1 polymer ?
#
loop_
_entity_poly.entity_id
_entity_poly.type
_entity_poly.pdbx_seq_one_letter_code
_entity_poly.pdbx_strand_id
1 'polypeptide(L)'
;MPNLNHIWQRFLLASSLLIGLAIGVAATIFGYSNLTTVDVNWSVIHIDGVPLWTVAVVPVALTLIAGTLYHWMDSLHHFTEHMRHRHRVHEL
;
A
#
# COMPACT_ATOMS: atom_id res chain seq x y z
N MET A 1 -23.78 -25.13 13.01
CA MET A 1 -22.93 -24.16 13.74
C MET A 1 -22.63 -23.00 12.78
N PRO A 2 -22.88 -21.73 13.14
CA PRO A 2 -22.45 -20.61 12.31
C PRO A 2 -20.94 -20.68 12.09
N ASN A 3 -20.50 -20.50 10.85
CA ASN A 3 -19.09 -20.59 10.48
C ASN A 3 -18.34 -19.36 11.04
N LEU A 4 -17.81 -19.49 12.26
CA LEU A 4 -17.14 -18.43 13.01
C LEU A 4 -16.05 -17.73 12.17
N ASN A 5 -15.40 -18.49 11.30
CA ASN A 5 -14.34 -18.01 10.41
C ASN A 5 -14.83 -16.94 9.42
N HIS A 6 -16.06 -17.08 8.89
CA HIS A 6 -16.62 -16.14 7.93
C HIS A 6 -16.99 -14.79 8.57
N ILE A 7 -17.52 -14.84 9.80
CA ILE A 7 -17.84 -13.63 10.57
C ILE A 7 -16.55 -12.89 10.94
N TRP A 8 -15.53 -13.63 11.37
CA TRP A 8 -14.21 -13.08 11.69
C TRP A 8 -13.56 -12.40 10.47
N GLN A 9 -13.61 -13.03 9.30
CA GLN A 9 -13.08 -12.45 8.06
C GLN A 9 -13.78 -11.14 7.69
N ARG A 10 -15.12 -11.08 7.79
CA ARG A 10 -15.89 -9.86 7.53
C ARG A 10 -15.57 -8.75 8.53
N PHE A 11 -15.39 -9.11 9.80
CA PHE A 11 -15.00 -8.17 10.84
C PHE A 11 -13.62 -7.57 10.53
N LEU A 12 -12.62 -8.41 10.22
CA LEU A 12 -11.28 -7.94 9.84
C LEU A 12 -11.32 -7.04 8.60
N LEU A 13 -12.10 -7.39 7.58
CA LEU A 13 -12.28 -6.55 6.39
C LEU A 13 -12.89 -5.19 6.76
N ALA A 14 -13.97 -5.16 7.55
CA ALA A 14 -14.60 -3.93 8.00
C ALA A 14 -13.64 -3.08 8.85
N SER A 15 -12.91 -3.68 9.78
CA SER A 15 -11.89 -2.99 10.58
C SER A 15 -10.78 -2.42 9.71
N SER A 16 -10.29 -3.19 8.72
CA SER A 16 -9.26 -2.71 7.80
C SER A 16 -9.74 -1.52 6.96
N LEU A 17 -11.00 -1.52 6.52
CA LEU A 17 -11.62 -0.41 5.82
C LEU A 17 -11.66 0.85 6.71
N LEU A 18 -12.11 0.70 7.96
CA LEU A 18 -12.18 1.81 8.92
C LEU A 18 -10.80 2.39 9.23
N ILE A 19 -9.80 1.54 9.42
CA ILE A 19 -8.41 1.96 9.65
C ILE A 19 -7.89 2.68 8.41
N GLY A 20 -8.11 2.14 7.21
CA GLY A 20 -7.71 2.78 5.95
C GLY A 20 -8.35 4.15 5.78
N LEU A 21 -9.64 4.28 6.09
CA LEU A 21 -10.35 5.55 6.08
C LEU A 21 -9.76 6.54 7.10
N ALA A 22 -9.53 6.09 8.33
CA ALA A 22 -8.94 6.93 9.38
C ALA A 22 -7.54 7.44 8.99
N ILE A 23 -6.71 6.59 8.39
CA ILE A 23 -5.40 6.98 7.86
C ILE A 23 -5.56 8.03 6.74
N GLY A 24 -6.50 7.83 5.81
CA GLY A 24 -6.75 8.78 4.73
C GLY A 24 -7.22 10.16 5.23
N VAL A 25 -8.12 10.18 6.22
CA VAL A 25 -8.57 11.41 6.87
C VAL A 25 -7.42 12.09 7.61
N ALA A 26 -6.63 11.34 8.38
CA ALA A 26 -5.48 11.87 9.10
C ALA A 26 -4.44 12.46 8.16
N ALA A 27 -4.11 11.77 7.06
CA ALA A 27 -3.20 12.28 6.03
C ALA A 27 -3.72 13.57 5.39
N THR A 28 -5.03 13.66 5.15
CA THR A 28 -5.67 14.86 4.59
C THR A 28 -5.60 16.04 5.56
N ILE A 29 -5.97 15.83 6.83
CA ILE A 29 -5.89 16.86 7.89
C ILE A 29 -4.44 17.34 8.04
N PHE A 30 -3.49 16.40 8.08
CA PHE A 30 -2.07 16.69 8.16
C PHE A 30 -1.60 17.54 6.96
N GLY A 31 -2.03 17.21 5.74
CA GLY A 31 -1.77 17.97 4.53
C GLY A 31 -2.24 19.42 4.62
N TYR A 32 -3.51 19.63 4.95
CA TYR A 32 -4.09 20.97 5.07
C TYR A 32 -3.55 21.78 6.25
N SER A 33 -3.08 21.11 7.31
CA SER A 33 -2.53 21.79 8.48
C SER A 33 -1.05 22.18 8.31
N ASN A 34 -0.35 21.62 7.32
CA ASN A 34 1.09 21.83 7.10
C ASN A 34 1.37 22.31 5.68
N LEU A 35 0.79 23.47 5.34
CA LEU A 35 0.97 24.15 4.05
C LEU A 35 2.25 24.99 3.97
N THR A 36 3.00 25.11 5.07
CA THR A 36 4.30 25.76 5.06
C THR A 36 5.24 25.05 4.11
N THR A 37 6.09 25.81 3.44
CA THR A 37 7.05 25.27 2.49
C THR A 37 8.42 25.10 3.13
N VAL A 38 9.15 24.09 2.69
CA VAL A 38 10.53 23.81 3.07
C VAL A 38 11.36 23.54 1.82
N ASP A 39 12.65 23.86 1.89
CA ASP A 39 13.57 23.56 0.81
C ASP A 39 14.20 22.19 1.06
N VAL A 40 14.14 21.33 0.06
CA VAL A 40 14.63 19.96 0.14
C VAL A 40 15.89 19.84 -0.71
N ASN A 41 17.02 19.67 -0.03
CA ASN A 41 18.34 19.69 -0.65
C ASN A 41 19.06 18.35 -0.42
N TRP A 42 19.43 17.71 -1.52
CA TRP A 42 20.41 16.61 -1.59
C TRP A 42 21.63 17.07 -2.36
N SER A 43 22.70 16.26 -2.33
CA SER A 43 24.01 16.58 -2.90
C SER A 43 23.99 17.34 -4.24
N VAL A 44 23.11 16.97 -5.18
CA VAL A 44 23.01 17.63 -6.50
C VAL A 44 21.58 18.10 -6.82
N ILE A 45 20.60 17.71 -6.01
CA ILE A 45 19.17 17.96 -6.26
C ILE A 45 18.70 18.96 -5.23
N HIS A 46 18.26 20.13 -5.69
CA HIS A 46 17.73 21.19 -4.86
C HIS A 46 16.30 21.46 -5.32
N ILE A 47 15.33 21.28 -4.42
CA ILE A 47 13.92 21.49 -4.69
C ILE A 47 13.40 22.49 -3.67
N ASP A 48 13.16 23.70 -4.12
CA ASP A 48 12.70 24.80 -3.26
C ASP A 48 11.18 24.85 -3.19
N GLY A 49 10.66 25.35 -2.07
CA GLY A 49 9.22 25.62 -1.93
C GLY A 49 8.34 24.37 -1.81
N VAL A 50 8.90 23.24 -1.37
CA VAL A 50 8.16 21.98 -1.22
C VAL A 50 7.19 22.07 -0.03
N PRO A 51 5.89 21.81 -0.19
CA PRO A 51 4.97 21.80 0.95
C PRO A 51 5.39 20.75 1.97
N LEU A 52 5.50 21.14 3.24
CA LEU A 52 6.05 20.30 4.33
C LEU A 52 5.35 18.94 4.42
N TRP A 53 4.04 18.90 4.22
CA TRP A 53 3.29 17.65 4.28
C TRP A 53 3.76 16.60 3.26
N THR A 54 4.22 17.03 2.09
CA THR A 54 4.65 16.11 1.01
C THR A 54 5.90 15.35 1.42
N VAL A 55 6.77 15.96 2.22
CA VAL A 55 8.01 15.33 2.73
C VAL A 55 7.70 14.10 3.57
N ALA A 56 6.58 14.07 4.29
CA ALA A 56 6.16 12.91 5.07
C ALA A 56 5.23 11.96 4.27
N VAL A 57 4.23 12.51 3.56
CA VAL A 57 3.18 11.71 2.92
C VAL A 57 3.70 10.98 1.68
N VAL A 58 4.54 11.62 0.86
CA VAL A 58 5.02 11.04 -0.41
C VAL A 58 5.87 9.79 -0.17
N PRO A 59 6.88 9.77 0.72
CA PRO A 59 7.68 8.56 0.97
C PRO A 59 6.83 7.40 1.50
N VAL A 60 5.87 7.68 2.39
CA VAL A 60 4.95 6.66 2.91
C VAL A 60 4.09 6.08 1.78
N ALA A 61 3.50 6.94 0.95
CA ALA A 61 2.68 6.50 -0.19
C ALA A 61 3.50 5.65 -1.17
N LEU A 62 4.71 6.09 -1.53
CA LEU A 62 5.62 5.34 -2.40
C LEU A 62 5.96 3.96 -1.83
N THR A 63 6.22 3.88 -0.53
CA THR A 63 6.53 2.61 0.15
C THR A 63 5.35 1.65 0.10
N LEU A 64 4.13 2.13 0.36
CA LEU A 64 2.92 1.32 0.31
C LEU A 64 2.63 0.83 -1.11
N ILE A 65 2.77 1.70 -2.12
CA ILE A 65 2.58 1.34 -3.53
C ILE A 65 3.61 0.30 -3.94
N ALA A 66 4.90 0.52 -3.64
CA ALA A 66 5.96 -0.42 -3.98
C ALA A 66 5.77 -1.78 -3.30
N GLY A 67 5.41 -1.81 -2.02
CA GLY A 67 5.13 -3.04 -1.29
C GLY A 67 3.93 -3.80 -1.88
N THR A 68 2.89 -3.09 -2.28
CA THR A 68 1.70 -3.67 -2.95
C THR A 68 2.07 -4.26 -4.30
N LEU A 69 2.84 -3.54 -5.12
CA LEU A 69 3.32 -4.02 -6.41
C LEU A 69 4.21 -5.26 -6.25
N TYR A 70 5.09 -5.27 -5.26
CA TYR A 70 5.94 -6.42 -4.96
C TYR A 70 5.11 -7.67 -4.63
N HIS A 71 4.15 -7.56 -3.70
CA HIS A 71 3.27 -8.68 -3.32
C HIS A 71 2.42 -9.17 -4.49
N TRP A 72 1.99 -8.25 -5.36
CA TRP A 72 1.23 -8.60 -6.54
C TRP A 72 2.05 -9.39 -7.56
N MET A 73 3.29 -8.95 -7.83
CA MET A 73 4.21 -9.68 -8.72
C MET A 73 4.55 -11.06 -8.18
N ASP A 74 4.80 -11.19 -6.88
CA ASP A 74 5.07 -12.48 -6.23
C ASP A 74 3.87 -13.44 -6.36
N SER A 75 2.66 -12.93 -6.15
CA SER A 75 1.43 -13.71 -6.33
C SER A 75 1.25 -14.20 -7.78
N LEU A 76 1.58 -13.36 -8.77
CA LEU A 76 1.54 -13.75 -10.19
C LEU A 76 2.61 -14.79 -10.53
N HIS A 77 3.80 -14.67 -9.93
CA HIS A 77 4.87 -15.63 -10.11
C HIS A 77 4.44 -17.03 -9.64
N HIS A 78 3.91 -17.12 -8.42
CA HIS A 78 3.40 -18.38 -7.87
C HIS A 78 2.22 -18.94 -8.64
N PHE A 79 1.29 -18.10 -9.13
CA PHE A 79 0.19 -18.56 -9.96
C PHE A 79 0.69 -19.17 -11.27
N THR A 80 1.66 -18.52 -11.93
CA THR A 80 2.25 -19.02 -13.18
C THR A 80 2.97 -20.34 -12.96
N GLU A 81 3.69 -20.47 -11.85
CA GLU A 81 4.35 -21.71 -11.43
C GLU A 81 3.33 -22.85 -11.21
N HIS A 82 2.22 -22.57 -10.51
CA HIS A 82 1.14 -23.54 -10.30
C HIS A 82 0.51 -24.01 -11.62
N MET A 83 0.28 -23.10 -12.57
CA MET A 83 -0.24 -23.45 -13.89
C MET A 83 0.76 -24.29 -14.71
N ARG A 84 2.06 -24.00 -14.61
CA ARG A 84 3.12 -24.78 -15.26
C ARG A 84 3.18 -26.22 -14.76
N HIS A 85 2.99 -26.43 -13.46
CA HIS A 85 2.93 -27.78 -12.89
C HIS A 85 1.70 -28.55 -13.33
N ARG A 86 0.54 -27.88 -13.46
CA ARG A 86 -0.71 -28.52 -13.88
C ARG A 86 -0.69 -28.98 -15.35
N HIS A 87 0.06 -28.29 -16.21
CA HIS A 87 0.25 -28.68 -17.61
C HIS A 87 1.05 -29.98 -17.74
N ARG A 88 2.15 -30.13 -16.98
CA ARG A 88 2.98 -31.36 -17.01
C ARG A 88 2.28 -32.61 -16.47
N VAL A 89 1.25 -32.46 -15.64
CA VAL A 89 0.46 -33.59 -15.12
C VAL A 89 -0.51 -34.14 -16.18
N HIS A 90 -0.83 -33.38 -17.23
CA HIS A 90 -1.60 -33.88 -18.38
C HIS A 90 -0.75 -34.54 -19.47
N GLU A 91 0.58 -34.55 -19.32
CA GLU A 91 1.53 -35.14 -20.28
C GLU A 91 1.99 -36.56 -19.85
N LEU A 92 1.52 -37.07 -18.71
CA LEU A 92 1.75 -38.42 -18.18
C LEU A 92 0.44 -39.22 -18.14
#